data_AF-A0A969F8T1-F1
#
_entry.id   AF-A0A969F8T1-F1
#
_cell.length_a   1.000
_cell.length_b   1.000
_cell.length_c   1.000
_cell.angle_alpha   90.00
_cell.angle_beta   90.00
_cell.angle_gamma   90.00
#
_symmetry.space_group_name_H-M   'P 1'
#
loop_
_entity.id
_entity.type
_entity.pdbx_description
1 polymer ?
#
loop_
_entity_poly.entity_id
_entity_poly.type
_entity_poly.pdbx_seq_one_letter_code
_entity_poly.pdbx_strand_id
1 'polypeptide(L)'
;MGLLALLAVPAIQPLLRGALTCGFDNVFHLWRAVQLEALLRQGVLFSRWAPHMAHGYGYPLYQFQSPFSAYLAALLHMGGWEWSAALNGVYALAVVASG
;
A
#
# COMPACT_ATOMS: atom_id res chain seq x y z
N MET A 1 6.03 5.33 -25.05
CA MET A 1 6.59 5.01 -23.72
C MET A 1 7.40 6.14 -23.12
N GLY A 2 8.43 6.69 -23.79
CA GLY A 2 9.25 7.78 -23.23
C GLY A 2 8.51 9.08 -22.86
N LEU A 3 7.55 9.52 -23.67
CA LEU A 3 6.77 10.75 -23.41
C LEU A 3 5.86 10.64 -22.16
N LEU A 4 5.21 9.48 -21.98
CA LEU A 4 4.32 9.25 -20.83
C LEU A 4 5.11 9.22 -19.51
N ALA A 5 6.28 8.58 -19.50
CA ALA A 5 7.16 8.59 -18.34
C ALA A 5 7.63 10.01 -17.97
N LEU A 6 7.95 10.84 -18.96
CA LEU A 6 8.29 12.25 -18.77
C LEU A 6 7.13 13.07 -18.18
N LEU A 7 5.91 12.85 -18.66
CA LEU A 7 4.71 13.53 -18.15
C LEU A 7 4.31 13.07 -16.75
N ALA A 8 4.71 11.86 -16.32
CA ALA A 8 4.46 11.35 -14.97
C ALA A 8 5.41 11.94 -13.91
N VAL A 9 6.54 12.55 -14.32
CA VAL A 9 7.56 13.07 -13.40
C VAL A 9 7.00 14.02 -12.33
N PRO A 10 6.17 15.03 -12.66
CA PRO A 10 5.63 15.94 -11.64
C PRO A 10 4.72 15.22 -10.62
N ALA A 11 4.01 14.17 -11.05
CA ALA A 11 3.14 13.38 -10.17
C ALA A 11 3.93 12.41 -9.27
N ILE A 12 5.06 11.88 -9.77
CA ILE A 12 5.91 10.95 -9.02
C ILE A 12 6.84 11.70 -8.05
N GLN A 13 7.29 12.91 -8.41
CA GLN A 13 8.21 13.72 -7.60
C GLN A 13 7.87 13.80 -6.09
N PRO A 14 6.61 14.05 -5.67
CA PRO A 14 6.28 14.09 -4.24
C PRO A 14 6.36 12.72 -3.54
N LEU A 15 6.23 11.62 -4.28
CA LEU A 15 6.32 10.25 -3.77
C LEU A 15 7.76 9.83 -3.45
N LEU A 16 8.75 10.51 -4.03
CA LEU A 16 10.17 10.22 -3.79
C LEU A 16 10.68 10.76 -2.44
N ARG A 17 9.81 11.41 -1.66
CA ARG A 17 10.14 11.83 -0.31
C ARG A 17 10.12 10.62 0.62
N GLY A 18 11.06 10.54 1.56
CA GLY A 18 11.14 9.47 2.58
C GLY A 18 10.03 9.51 3.64
N ALA A 19 8.91 10.18 3.37
CA ALA A 19 7.78 10.35 4.26
C ALA A 19 6.49 9.89 3.57
N LEU A 20 5.50 9.49 4.37
CA LEU A 20 4.16 9.24 3.86
C LEU A 20 3.63 10.51 3.20
N THR A 21 2.99 10.36 2.05
CA THR A 21 2.34 11.48 1.40
C THR A 21 1.17 12.00 2.24
N CYS A 22 0.89 13.29 2.13
CA CYS A 22 -0.28 13.88 2.77
C CYS A 22 -1.54 13.43 2.02
N GLY A 23 -2.53 12.94 2.76
CA GLY A 23 -3.81 12.51 2.21
C GLY A 23 -4.70 11.96 3.32
N PHE A 24 -6.01 12.17 3.20
CA PHE A 24 -6.99 11.70 4.20
C PHE A 24 -6.90 10.19 4.42
N ASP A 25 -6.68 9.42 3.35
CA ASP A 25 -6.73 7.96 3.41
C ASP A 25 -5.36 7.27 3.45
N ASN A 26 -4.25 8.01 3.34
CA ASN A 26 -2.92 7.40 3.25
C ASN A 26 -2.55 6.60 4.49
N VAL A 27 -2.90 7.11 5.67
CA VAL A 27 -2.71 6.38 6.92
C VAL A 27 -3.57 5.11 6.95
N PHE A 28 -4.79 5.15 6.39
CA PHE A 28 -5.59 3.93 6.26
C PHE A 28 -4.93 2.92 5.31
N HIS A 29 -4.39 3.34 4.17
CA HIS A 29 -3.64 2.44 3.28
C HIS A 29 -2.45 1.77 3.98
N LEU A 30 -1.71 2.52 4.81
CA LEU A 30 -0.66 1.96 5.65
C LEU A 30 -1.19 0.87 6.58
N TRP A 31 -2.23 1.15 7.36
CA TRP A 31 -2.79 0.17 8.29
C TRP A 31 -3.30 -1.10 7.60
N ARG A 32 -3.85 -0.97 6.38
CA ARG A 32 -4.27 -2.12 5.56
C ARG A 32 -3.09 -2.99 5.15
N ALA A 33 -1.94 -2.38 4.80
CA ALA A 33 -0.72 -3.10 4.45
C ALA A 33 -0.07 -3.76 5.68
N VAL A 34 0.02 -3.05 6.81
CA VAL A 34 0.53 -3.58 8.09
C VAL A 34 -0.28 -4.80 8.54
N GLN A 35 -1.62 -4.70 8.52
CA GLN A 35 -2.50 -5.82 8.85
C GLN A 35 -2.30 -7.01 7.89
N LEU A 36 -2.12 -6.73 6.60
CA LEU A 36 -1.93 -7.79 5.61
C LEU A 36 -0.59 -8.49 5.79
N GLU A 37 0.48 -7.75 6.05
CA GLU A 37 1.78 -8.33 6.37
C GLU A 37 1.70 -9.23 7.59
N ALA A 38 1.01 -8.80 8.66
CA ALA A 38 0.81 -9.62 9.84
C ALA A 38 0.13 -10.96 9.50
N LEU A 39 -0.88 -10.94 8.62
CA LEU A 39 -1.56 -12.14 8.13
C LEU A 39 -0.64 -13.02 7.27
N LEU A 40 0.11 -12.42 6.34
CA LEU A 40 1.06 -13.10 5.48
C LEU A 40 2.15 -13.83 6.29
N ARG A 41 2.70 -13.17 7.31
CA ARG A 41 3.69 -13.75 8.23
C ARG A 41 3.13 -14.93 9.04
N GLN A 42 1.82 -15.00 9.22
CA GLN A 42 1.12 -16.13 9.84
C GLN A 42 0.72 -17.22 8.83
N GLY A 43 1.10 -17.08 7.55
CA GLY A 43 0.73 -18.02 6.49
C GLY A 43 -0.70 -17.85 5.97
N VAL A 44 -1.41 -16.81 6.40
CA VAL A 44 -2.78 -16.51 5.91
C VAL A 44 -2.69 -15.72 4.61
N LEU A 45 -2.68 -16.46 3.51
CA LEU A 45 -2.53 -15.88 2.17
C LEU A 45 -3.77 -15.14 1.68
N PHE A 46 -4.97 -15.52 2.11
CA PHE A 46 -6.22 -14.86 1.74
C PHE A 46 -7.09 -14.74 2.97
N SER A 47 -7.28 -13.51 3.46
CA SER A 47 -8.16 -13.25 4.59
C SER A 47 -9.35 -12.41 4.17
N ARG A 48 -10.53 -12.74 4.70
CA ARG A 48 -11.72 -11.87 4.66
C ARG A 48 -11.79 -10.95 5.88
N TRP A 49 -11.00 -11.23 6.92
CA TRP A 49 -11.05 -10.60 8.23
C TRP A 49 -9.71 -9.97 8.62
N ALA A 50 -9.75 -8.74 9.10
CA ALA A 50 -8.60 -7.99 9.58
C ALA A 50 -8.66 -7.90 11.12
N PRO A 51 -8.03 -8.82 11.87
CA PRO A 51 -8.24 -8.97 13.32
C PRO A 51 -7.75 -7.79 14.17
N HIS A 52 -6.71 -7.07 13.76
CA HIS A 52 -6.15 -5.95 14.54
C HIS A 52 -6.83 -4.61 14.22
N MET A 53 -7.72 -4.57 13.22
CA MET A 53 -8.48 -3.37 12.89
C MET A 53 -9.65 -3.15 13.84
N ALA A 54 -10.26 -1.97 13.74
CA ALA A 54 -11.36 -1.54 14.61
C ALA A 54 -11.01 -1.73 16.10
N HIS A 55 -9.86 -1.19 16.53
CA HIS A 55 -9.36 -1.33 17.90
C HIS A 55 -9.20 -2.78 18.39
N GLY A 56 -8.97 -3.73 17.49
CA GLY A 56 -8.79 -5.15 17.81
C GLY A 56 -10.09 -5.97 17.88
N TYR A 57 -11.25 -5.35 17.64
CA TYR A 57 -12.50 -6.10 17.45
C TYR A 57 -12.56 -6.82 16.11
N GLY A 58 -11.69 -6.42 15.18
CA GLY A 58 -11.61 -6.93 13.84
C GLY A 58 -12.58 -6.25 12.86
N TYR A 59 -12.25 -6.34 11.57
CA TYR A 59 -13.00 -5.66 10.52
C TYR A 59 -13.07 -6.53 9.25
N PRO A 60 -14.21 -6.64 8.56
CA PRO A 60 -14.34 -7.43 7.32
C PRO A 60 -13.75 -6.70 6.09
N LEU A 61 -12.54 -6.14 6.24
CA LEU A 61 -11.93 -5.21 5.29
C LEU A 61 -11.90 -5.73 3.86
N TYR A 62 -11.30 -6.91 3.69
CA TYR A 62 -10.94 -7.45 2.38
C TYR A 62 -12.15 -8.08 1.65
N GLN A 63 -13.34 -8.04 2.26
CA GLN A 63 -14.59 -8.34 1.56
C GLN A 63 -15.11 -7.14 0.77
N PHE A 64 -14.82 -5.93 1.23
CA PHE A 64 -15.35 -4.69 0.63
C PHE A 64 -14.30 -3.87 -0.10
N GLN A 65 -13.02 -4.12 0.17
CA GLN A 65 -11.91 -3.40 -0.47
C GLN A 65 -10.91 -4.39 -1.06
N SER A 66 -10.43 -4.08 -2.27
CA SER A 66 -9.40 -4.88 -2.92
C SER A 66 -8.11 -4.88 -2.08
N PRO A 67 -7.54 -6.05 -1.76
CA PRO A 67 -6.32 -6.14 -0.97
C PRO A 67 -5.06 -5.92 -1.83
N PHE A 68 -5.17 -5.80 -3.15
CA PHE A 68 -4.03 -5.86 -4.06
C PHE A 68 -2.93 -4.83 -3.75
N SER A 69 -3.31 -3.57 -3.52
CA SER A 69 -2.34 -2.51 -3.15
C SER A 69 -1.69 -2.76 -1.79
N ALA A 70 -2.44 -3.35 -0.85
CA ALA A 70 -1.90 -3.76 0.44
C ALA A 70 -0.90 -4.93 0.29
N TYR A 71 -1.15 -5.90 -0.62
CA TYR A 71 -0.17 -6.97 -0.90
C TYR A 71 1.12 -6.40 -1.43
N LEU A 72 1.05 -5.51 -2.43
CA LEU A 72 2.26 -4.91 -3.00
C LEU A 72 3.07 -4.16 -1.95
N ALA A 73 2.42 -3.33 -1.13
CA ALA A 73 3.09 -2.58 -0.07
C ALA A 73 3.68 -3.51 1.00
N ALA A 74 2.93 -4.51 1.46
CA ALA A 74 3.40 -5.50 2.43
C ALA A 74 4.60 -6.30 1.92
N LEU A 75 4.55 -6.76 0.66
CA LEU A 75 5.65 -7.52 0.05
C LEU A 75 6.91 -6.67 -0.13
N LEU A 76 6.78 -5.40 -0.51
CA LEU A 76 7.92 -4.46 -0.57
C LEU A 76 8.53 -4.27 0.82
N HIS A 77 7.72 -4.04 1.85
CA HIS A 77 8.21 -3.89 3.23
C HIS A 77 8.85 -5.18 3.77
N MET A 78 8.25 -6.35 3.52
CA MET A 78 8.86 -7.65 3.83
C MET A 78 10.21 -7.85 3.12
N GLY A 79 10.39 -7.22 1.95
CA GLY A 79 11.65 -7.16 1.20
C GLY A 79 12.66 -6.14 1.73
N GLY A 80 12.38 -5.45 2.83
CA GLY A 80 13.29 -4.52 3.51
C GLY A 80 13.07 -3.03 3.19
N TRP A 81 12.00 -2.67 2.48
CA TRP A 81 11.67 -1.27 2.24
C TRP A 81 11.04 -0.63 3.48
N GLU A 82 11.38 0.62 3.78
CA GLU A 82 10.65 1.43 4.75
C GLU A 82 9.18 1.61 4.32
N TRP A 83 8.24 1.71 5.28
CA TRP A 83 6.81 1.82 5.00
C TRP A 83 6.44 2.98 4.08
N SER A 84 7.10 4.14 4.25
CA SER A 84 6.89 5.30 3.38
C SER A 84 7.30 5.00 1.95
N ALA A 85 8.47 4.37 1.75
CA ALA A 85 8.97 3.99 0.44
C ALA A 85 8.10 2.91 -0.21
N ALA A 86 7.66 1.90 0.55
CA ALA A 86 6.79 0.84 0.07
C ALA A 86 5.46 1.39 -0.48
N LEU A 87 4.75 2.20 0.31
CA LEU A 87 3.48 2.81 -0.12
C LEU A 87 3.65 3.77 -1.29
N ASN A 88 4.64 4.67 -1.20
CA ASN A 88 4.91 5.62 -2.27
C ASN A 88 5.32 4.93 -3.57
N GLY A 89 6.03 3.81 -3.49
CA GLY A 89 6.34 2.94 -4.63
C GLY A 89 5.09 2.36 -5.29
N VAL A 90 4.12 1.88 -4.49
CA VAL A 90 2.82 1.41 -5.01
C VAL A 90 2.05 2.55 -5.69
N TYR A 91 2.06 3.76 -5.12
CA TYR A 91 1.41 4.93 -5.74
C TYR A 91 2.10 5.34 -7.05
N ALA A 92 3.43 5.32 -7.10
CA ALA A 92 4.18 5.64 -8.31
C ALA A 92 3.90 4.61 -9.40
N LEU A 93 3.85 3.32 -9.03
CA LEU A 93 3.45 2.24 -9.94
C LEU A 93 2.04 2.47 -10.49
N ALA A 94 1.09 2.86 -9.63
CA ALA A 94 -0.28 3.14 -10.05
C ALA A 94 -0.36 4.30 -11.06
N VAL A 95 0.40 5.37 -10.82
CA VAL A 95 0.50 6.52 -11.76
C VAL A 95 1.04 6.08 -13.13
N VAL A 96 2.07 5.23 -13.15
CA VAL A 96 2.66 4.74 -14.41
C VAL A 96 1.72 3.76 -15.12
N ALA A 97 1.02 2.90 -14.38
CA ALA A 97 0.14 1.87 -14.92
C ALA A 97 -1.26 2.37 -15.31
N SER A 98 -1.63 3.60 -14.98
CA SER A 98 -2.95 4.17 -15.31
C SER A 98 -3.08 4.75 -16.73
N GLY A 99 -1.99 4.77 -17.51
CA GLY A 99 -1.90 5.38 -18.84
C GLY A 99 -1.92 4.41 -20.01
#